data_AF-M1BU86-F1
#
_entry.id   AF-M1BU86-F1
#
_cell.length_a   1.000
_cell.length_b   1.000
_cell.length_c   1.000
_cell.angle_alpha   90.00
_cell.angle_beta   90.00
_cell.angle_gamma   90.00
#
_symmetry.space_group_name_H-M   'P 1'
#
loop_
_entity.id
_entity.type
_entity.pdbx_description
1 polymer ?
#
loop_
_entity_poly.entity_id
_entity_poly.type
_entity_poly.pdbx_seq_one_letter_code
_entity_poly.pdbx_strand_id
1 'polypeptide(L)'
;MAISIFRPSVSLPQQFLYSINPQKFSSISVIRKKQSFLRCASSDSAPPLTRQEMSLSVGMYLIPHPNKVEKGGEDAFFVSSDDGEVIVVADGVSGWAEKNVDPALFSRELVANVSSLVGNVEVNDDPRILIKGAHAATSSIGSATVLVSVFKNGILKIGSVGDCGLRVIRKGQMIFSTFPLEHYFDCPYQLSSESVTQTYLDAIVWKVIYG
;
A
#
# COMPACT_ATOMS: atom_id res chain seq x y z
N MET A 1 35.62 15.87 23.47
CA MET A 1 36.40 14.99 22.56
C MET A 1 36.47 13.61 23.19
N ALA A 2 35.77 12.65 22.60
CA ALA A 2 35.96 11.21 22.81
C ALA A 2 35.41 10.54 21.55
N ILE A 3 36.29 9.88 20.80
CA ILE A 3 35.96 9.17 19.56
C ILE A 3 35.85 7.71 19.93
N SER A 4 34.65 7.13 19.85
CA SER A 4 34.47 5.67 19.94
C SER A 4 34.40 5.09 18.53
N ILE A 5 35.40 4.27 18.21
CA ILE A 5 35.49 3.47 16.99
C ILE A 5 34.68 2.19 17.24
N PHE A 6 33.59 1.98 16.49
CA PHE A 6 32.88 0.70 16.46
C PHE A 6 33.19 -0.03 15.14
N ARG A 7 33.71 -1.26 15.26
CA ARG A 7 33.88 -2.22 14.15
C ARG A 7 32.56 -2.95 13.90
N PRO A 8 32.17 -3.24 12.64
CA PRO A 8 31.03 -4.09 12.37
C PRO A 8 31.44 -5.57 12.45
N SER A 9 30.79 -6.33 13.33
CA SER A 9 30.78 -7.80 13.29
C SER A 9 29.49 -8.25 12.62
N VAL A 10 29.62 -9.01 11.52
CA VAL A 10 28.52 -9.64 10.79
C VAL A 10 28.03 -10.85 11.59
N SER A 11 26.74 -10.88 11.92
CA SER A 11 26.06 -12.08 12.44
C SER A 11 24.93 -12.48 11.49
N LEU A 12 24.95 -13.74 11.04
CA LEU A 12 23.91 -14.34 10.19
C LEU A 12 22.55 -14.39 10.92
N PRO A 13 21.41 -14.32 10.20
CA PRO A 13 20.10 -14.51 10.81
C PRO A 13 19.82 -16.01 11.08
N GLN A 14 19.48 -16.32 12.33
CA GLN A 14 18.84 -17.58 12.71
C GLN A 14 17.39 -17.59 12.21
N GLN A 15 17.03 -18.63 11.46
CA GLN A 15 15.66 -18.89 11.02
C GLN A 15 14.84 -19.45 12.19
N PHE A 16 13.80 -18.73 12.61
CA PHE A 16 12.74 -19.30 13.44
C PHE A 16 11.64 -19.86 12.52
N LEU A 17 11.50 -21.18 12.54
CA LEU A 17 10.44 -21.92 11.86
C LEU A 17 9.17 -21.91 12.71
N TYR A 18 8.08 -21.34 12.22
CA TYR A 18 6.74 -21.73 12.63
C TYR A 18 6.15 -22.67 11.58
N SER A 19 5.79 -23.85 12.08
CA SER A 19 5.24 -25.00 11.34
C SER A 19 3.79 -24.74 10.92
N ILE A 20 3.53 -24.70 9.61
CA ILE A 20 2.18 -24.91 9.06
C ILE A 20 2.27 -26.02 8.00
N ASN A 21 1.43 -27.03 8.20
CA ASN A 21 1.34 -28.29 7.47
C ASN A 21 0.72 -28.08 6.06
N PRO A 22 1.42 -28.39 4.95
CA PRO A 22 0.84 -28.34 3.61
C PRO A 22 0.37 -29.74 3.16
N GLN A 23 -0.94 -29.93 3.02
CA GLN A 23 -1.46 -31.04 2.24
C GLN A 23 -1.45 -30.70 0.74
N LYS A 24 -0.62 -31.45 0.01
CA LYS A 24 -0.69 -31.82 -1.42
C LYS A 24 -1.56 -30.95 -2.33
N PHE A 25 -0.92 -30.25 -3.25
CA PHE A 25 -1.36 -30.22 -4.65
C PHE A 25 -0.16 -30.38 -5.58
N SER A 26 -0.29 -31.37 -6.46
CA SER A 26 0.70 -31.85 -7.41
C SER A 26 1.00 -30.83 -8.50
N SER A 27 2.28 -30.66 -8.78
CA SER A 27 2.85 -29.92 -9.90
C SER A 27 2.36 -30.47 -11.24
N ILE A 28 1.78 -29.62 -12.08
CA ILE A 28 1.64 -29.88 -13.52
C ILE A 28 2.37 -28.76 -14.26
N SER A 29 3.62 -29.03 -14.64
CA SER A 29 4.37 -28.20 -15.56
C SER A 29 3.89 -28.48 -16.99
N VAL A 30 3.10 -27.56 -17.56
CA VAL A 30 2.75 -27.62 -18.99
C VAL A 30 3.88 -26.99 -19.80
N ILE A 31 4.75 -27.84 -20.35
CA ILE A 31 5.76 -27.46 -21.33
C ILE A 31 5.06 -27.19 -22.67
N ARG A 32 4.90 -25.93 -23.07
CA ARG A 32 4.46 -25.57 -24.43
C ARG A 32 5.67 -25.57 -25.38
N LYS A 33 5.71 -26.56 -26.28
CA LYS A 33 6.64 -26.60 -27.43
C LYS A 33 6.37 -25.39 -28.35
N LYS A 34 7.39 -24.56 -28.56
CA LYS A 34 7.42 -23.52 -29.61
C LYS A 34 7.65 -24.21 -30.95
N GLN A 35 6.67 -24.19 -31.85
CA GLN A 35 6.88 -24.49 -33.27
C GLN A 35 7.20 -23.20 -34.01
N SER A 36 8.38 -23.18 -34.63
CA SER A 36 8.91 -22.10 -35.44
C SER A 36 8.27 -22.12 -36.83
N PHE A 37 7.47 -21.09 -37.14
CA PHE A 37 7.16 -20.71 -38.51
C PHE A 37 7.95 -19.44 -38.84
N LEU A 38 8.94 -19.57 -39.73
CA LEU A 38 9.68 -18.45 -40.29
C LEU A 38 8.76 -17.70 -41.27
N ARG A 39 8.51 -16.42 -41.00
CA ARG A 39 8.03 -15.45 -41.99
C ARG A 39 9.07 -14.34 -42.09
N CYS A 40 9.67 -14.19 -43.26
CA CYS A 40 10.44 -13.01 -43.60
C CYS A 40 9.47 -11.84 -43.83
N ALA A 41 9.60 -10.78 -43.04
CA ALA A 41 9.00 -9.49 -43.31
C ALA A 41 10.06 -8.42 -43.07
N SER A 42 10.39 -7.69 -44.14
CA SER A 42 11.18 -6.47 -44.06
C SER A 42 10.28 -5.38 -43.48
N SER A 43 10.64 -4.83 -42.33
CA SER A 43 10.08 -3.58 -41.85
C SER A 43 11.17 -2.76 -41.17
N ASP A 44 11.62 -1.73 -41.89
CA ASP A 44 12.26 -0.57 -41.30
C ASP A 44 11.28 0.04 -40.28
N SER A 45 11.47 -0.29 -39.02
CA SER A 45 10.85 0.42 -37.91
C SER A 45 11.92 0.60 -36.87
N ALA A 46 12.25 1.86 -36.57
CA ALA A 46 13.11 2.22 -35.47
C ALA A 46 12.70 1.41 -34.22
N PRO A 47 13.66 0.90 -33.43
CA PRO A 47 13.32 0.14 -32.23
C PRO A 47 12.35 0.99 -31.40
N PRO A 48 11.22 0.42 -30.95
CA PRO A 48 10.33 1.15 -30.07
C PRO A 48 11.17 1.64 -28.90
N LEU A 49 11.07 2.93 -28.56
CA LEU A 49 11.70 3.50 -27.38
C LEU A 49 11.28 2.60 -26.20
N THR A 50 12.21 1.77 -25.74
CA THR A 50 12.00 0.90 -24.58
C THR A 50 11.89 1.85 -23.40
N ARG A 51 10.64 2.21 -23.07
CA ARG A 51 10.33 3.00 -21.90
C ARG A 51 10.96 2.27 -20.72
N GLN A 52 11.88 2.95 -20.04
CA GLN A 52 12.61 2.36 -18.93
C GLN A 52 11.59 1.88 -17.90
N GLU A 53 11.54 0.57 -17.69
CA GLU A 53 10.64 -0.06 -16.73
C GLU A 53 11.14 0.34 -15.34
N MET A 54 10.30 1.07 -14.60
CA MET A 54 10.60 1.50 -13.24
C MET A 54 9.81 0.59 -12.29
N SER A 55 10.50 -0.02 -11.34
CA SER A 55 9.92 -0.78 -10.24
C SER A 55 10.17 -0.07 -8.90
N LEU A 56 9.36 -0.39 -7.89
CA LEU A 56 9.59 0.05 -6.52
C LEU A 56 10.27 -1.07 -5.71
N SER A 57 11.15 -0.67 -4.80
CA SER A 57 11.61 -1.53 -3.71
C SER A 57 11.06 -0.96 -2.42
N VAL A 58 10.22 -1.73 -1.74
CA VAL A 58 9.43 -1.26 -0.61
C VAL A 58 9.87 -1.97 0.66
N GLY A 59 10.12 -1.19 1.72
CA GLY A 59 10.34 -1.68 3.08
C GLY A 59 9.25 -1.17 4.00
N MET A 60 8.86 -1.97 4.98
CA MET A 60 7.78 -1.66 5.91
C MET A 60 8.20 -1.94 7.34
N TYR A 61 7.75 -1.08 8.25
CA TYR A 61 7.99 -1.23 9.67
C TYR A 61 6.85 -0.58 10.45
N LEU A 62 6.37 -1.25 11.50
CA LEU A 62 5.25 -0.80 12.33
C LEU A 62 5.68 -0.83 13.80
N ILE A 63 5.50 0.28 14.49
CA ILE A 63 5.77 0.43 15.93
C ILE A 63 4.48 0.90 16.59
N PRO A 64 3.73 0.01 17.25
CA PRO A 64 2.51 0.40 17.95
C PRO A 64 2.79 1.39 19.08
N HIS A 65 1.78 2.18 19.45
CA HIS A 65 1.81 2.94 20.70
C HIS A 65 2.12 1.99 21.88
N PRO A 66 2.97 2.38 22.87
CA PRO A 66 3.40 1.50 23.96
C PRO A 66 2.25 0.78 24.68
N ASN A 67 1.15 1.48 24.95
CA ASN A 67 -0.03 0.93 25.62
C ASN A 67 -0.86 -0.04 24.75
N LYS A 68 -0.52 -0.19 23.47
CA LYS A 68 -1.27 -0.96 22.47
C LYS A 68 -0.43 -2.08 21.83
N VAL A 69 0.81 -2.29 22.29
CA VAL A 69 1.75 -3.27 21.73
C VAL A 69 1.18 -4.69 21.78
N GLU A 70 0.52 -5.08 22.87
CA GLU A 70 -0.06 -6.43 23.01
C GLU A 70 -1.16 -6.71 21.96
N LYS A 71 -1.82 -5.67 21.45
CA LYS A 71 -2.86 -5.76 20.41
C LYS A 71 -2.31 -5.52 19.00
N GLY A 72 -1.03 -5.17 18.87
CA GLY A 72 -0.39 -4.84 17.59
C GLY A 72 -0.70 -3.46 17.04
N GLY A 73 -1.26 -2.55 17.84
CA GLY A 73 -1.65 -1.21 17.38
C GLY A 73 -2.93 -1.17 16.54
N GLU A 74 -3.27 0.02 16.05
CA GLU A 74 -4.52 0.34 15.35
C GLU A 74 -4.29 0.63 13.86
N ASP A 75 -3.05 0.91 13.47
CA ASP A 75 -2.65 1.10 12.09
C ASP A 75 -2.61 -0.23 11.35
N ALA A 76 -2.84 -0.16 10.04
CA ALA A 76 -2.73 -1.27 9.11
C ALA A 76 -2.06 -0.82 7.81
N PHE A 77 -1.41 -1.75 7.12
CA PHE A 77 -0.77 -1.47 5.84
C PHE A 77 -0.78 -2.69 4.92
N PHE A 78 -0.64 -2.45 3.62
CA PHE A 78 -0.41 -3.49 2.62
C PHE A 78 0.46 -2.97 1.47
N VAL A 79 1.26 -3.87 0.90
CA VAL A 79 2.06 -3.64 -0.31
C VAL A 79 1.81 -4.80 -1.27
N SER A 80 1.51 -4.49 -2.52
CA SER A 80 1.25 -5.50 -3.55
C SER A 80 2.51 -6.29 -3.92
N SER A 81 2.32 -7.56 -4.30
CA SER A 81 3.39 -8.45 -4.75
C SER A 81 4.02 -8.04 -6.08
N ASP A 82 3.32 -7.24 -6.88
CA ASP A 82 3.78 -6.70 -8.16
C ASP A 82 4.73 -5.53 -7.90
N ASP A 83 5.94 -5.81 -7.38
CA ASP A 83 6.99 -4.83 -7.07
C ASP A 83 6.49 -3.61 -6.26
N GLY A 84 5.50 -3.80 -5.40
CA GLY A 84 4.90 -2.74 -4.60
C GLY A 84 4.20 -1.64 -5.40
N GLU A 85 3.65 -1.96 -6.58
CA GLU A 85 2.83 -1.05 -7.39
C GLU A 85 1.73 -0.38 -6.55
N VAL A 86 1.09 -1.11 -5.63
CA VAL A 86 0.08 -0.56 -4.72
C VAL A 86 0.59 -0.60 -3.29
N ILE A 87 0.55 0.55 -2.62
CA ILE A 87 0.84 0.69 -1.19
C ILE A 87 -0.38 1.34 -0.53
N VAL A 88 -0.86 0.77 0.56
CA VAL A 88 -1.90 1.38 1.39
C VAL A 88 -1.46 1.41 2.84
N VAL A 89 -1.82 2.51 3.51
CA VAL A 89 -1.77 2.66 4.95
C VAL A 89 -3.12 3.17 5.44
N ALA A 90 -3.56 2.69 6.60
CA ALA A 90 -4.76 3.17 7.27
C ALA A 90 -4.49 3.27 8.78
N ASP A 91 -4.96 4.36 9.40
CA ASP A 91 -4.84 4.59 10.84
C ASP A 91 -6.22 4.51 11.48
N GLY A 92 -6.41 3.53 12.37
CA GLY A 92 -7.66 3.31 13.09
C GLY A 92 -7.89 4.35 14.18
N VAL A 93 -9.06 4.98 14.19
CA VAL A 93 -9.35 6.10 15.10
C VAL A 93 -9.53 5.59 16.53
N SER A 94 -8.61 5.96 17.42
CA SER A 94 -8.54 5.44 18.80
C SER A 94 -9.81 5.65 19.64
N GLY A 95 -10.60 6.69 19.35
CA GLY A 95 -11.82 7.03 20.10
C GLY A 95 -12.88 5.92 20.11
N TRP A 96 -12.85 4.99 19.16
CA TRP A 96 -13.76 3.84 19.15
C TRP A 96 -13.62 2.92 20.36
N ALA A 97 -12.46 2.91 21.02
CA ALA A 97 -12.26 2.17 22.25
C ALA A 97 -13.22 2.61 23.38
N GLU A 98 -13.61 3.90 23.42
CA GLU A 98 -14.57 4.44 24.40
C GLU A 98 -15.98 3.88 24.20
N LYS A 99 -16.29 3.43 22.98
CA LYS A 99 -17.55 2.76 22.63
C LYS A 99 -17.46 1.22 22.75
N ASN A 100 -16.40 0.68 23.37
CA ASN A 100 -16.11 -0.75 23.44
C ASN A 100 -15.97 -1.43 22.06
N VAL A 101 -15.54 -0.69 21.04
CA VAL A 101 -15.23 -1.20 19.71
C VAL A 101 -13.71 -1.25 19.57
N ASP A 102 -13.17 -2.33 18.97
CA ASP A 102 -11.73 -2.43 18.72
C ASP A 102 -11.33 -1.53 17.53
N PRO A 103 -10.58 -0.42 17.77
CA PRO A 103 -10.20 0.53 16.74
C PRO A 103 -9.35 -0.06 15.61
N ALA A 104 -8.72 -1.21 15.84
CA ALA A 104 -7.88 -1.85 14.83
C ALA A 104 -8.66 -2.64 13.77
N LEU A 105 -9.93 -3.00 14.03
CA LEU A 105 -10.69 -3.86 13.12
C LEU A 105 -11.01 -3.17 11.80
N PHE A 106 -11.47 -1.92 11.85
CA PHE A 106 -11.84 -1.16 10.66
C PHE A 106 -10.64 -0.91 9.72
N SER A 107 -9.52 -0.44 10.25
CA SER A 107 -8.31 -0.17 9.46
C SER A 107 -7.74 -1.45 8.82
N ARG A 108 -7.69 -2.56 9.57
CA ARG A 108 -7.22 -3.86 9.08
C ARG A 108 -8.11 -4.43 7.99
N GLU A 109 -9.43 -4.39 8.17
CA GLU A 109 -10.38 -4.86 7.15
C GLU A 109 -10.36 -3.97 5.91
N LEU A 110 -10.30 -2.64 6.10
CA LEU A 110 -10.20 -1.69 4.98
C LEU A 110 -8.95 -1.97 4.12
N VAL A 111 -7.80 -2.18 4.75
CA VAL A 111 -6.54 -2.53 4.07
C VAL A 111 -6.64 -3.89 3.37
N ALA A 112 -7.24 -4.89 4.01
CA ALA A 112 -7.46 -6.20 3.40
C ALA A 112 -8.38 -6.12 2.17
N ASN A 113 -9.40 -5.26 2.22
CA ASN A 113 -10.30 -5.00 1.11
C ASN A 113 -9.64 -4.21 -0.03
N VAL A 114 -8.69 -3.31 0.26
CA VAL A 114 -7.84 -2.72 -0.80
C VAL A 114 -7.01 -3.81 -1.47
N SER A 115 -6.39 -4.69 -0.68
CA SER A 115 -5.57 -5.80 -1.18
C SER A 115 -6.35 -6.73 -2.12
N SER A 116 -7.60 -7.07 -1.79
CA SER A 116 -8.45 -7.94 -2.62
C SER A 116 -8.89 -7.31 -3.95
N LEU A 117 -8.82 -5.98 -4.07
CA LEU A 117 -9.15 -5.22 -5.28
C LEU A 117 -7.95 -5.00 -6.19
N VAL A 118 -6.72 -5.20 -5.71
CA VAL A 118 -5.51 -5.06 -6.55
C VAL A 118 -5.52 -6.10 -7.67
N GLY A 119 -5.19 -5.65 -8.89
CA GLY A 119 -5.22 -6.49 -10.10
C GLY A 119 -6.61 -6.61 -10.75
N ASN A 120 -7.67 -6.06 -10.14
CA ASN A 120 -8.98 -5.99 -10.77
C ASN A 120 -9.01 -4.91 -11.86
N VAL A 121 -9.25 -5.33 -13.11
CA VAL A 121 -9.29 -4.48 -14.30
C VAL A 121 -10.32 -3.34 -14.17
N GLU A 122 -11.42 -3.56 -13.46
CA GLU A 122 -12.48 -2.56 -13.27
C GLU A 122 -12.04 -1.37 -12.41
N VAL A 123 -11.02 -1.55 -11.57
CA VAL A 123 -10.52 -0.53 -10.63
C VAL A 123 -9.51 0.42 -11.30
N ASN A 124 -8.96 0.03 -12.45
CA ASN A 124 -8.17 0.87 -13.37
C ASN A 124 -7.05 1.70 -12.71
N ASP A 125 -6.37 1.11 -11.71
CA ASP A 125 -5.25 1.75 -11.00
C ASP A 125 -5.62 3.17 -10.47
N ASP A 126 -6.89 3.41 -10.12
CA ASP A 126 -7.36 4.68 -9.54
C ASP A 126 -7.46 4.55 -8.02
N PRO A 127 -6.65 5.29 -7.24
CA PRO A 127 -6.65 5.18 -5.78
C PRO A 127 -7.98 5.57 -5.15
N ARG A 128 -8.75 6.48 -5.76
CA ARG A 128 -10.09 6.86 -5.26
C ARG A 128 -11.09 5.71 -5.43
N ILE A 129 -10.99 4.96 -6.52
CA ILE A 129 -11.86 3.81 -6.78
C ILE A 129 -11.48 2.62 -5.89
N LEU A 130 -10.18 2.42 -5.63
CA LEU A 130 -9.71 1.46 -4.60
C LEU A 130 -10.31 1.80 -3.23
N ILE A 131 -10.22 3.06 -2.79
CA ILE A 131 -10.81 3.51 -1.53
C ILE A 131 -12.33 3.27 -1.52
N LYS A 132 -13.04 3.62 -2.59
CA LYS A 132 -14.49 3.40 -2.73
C LYS A 132 -14.86 1.93 -2.53
N GLY A 133 -14.23 1.05 -3.30
CA GLY A 133 -14.52 -0.38 -3.28
C GLY A 133 -14.21 -1.00 -1.91
N ALA A 134 -13.05 -0.63 -1.35
CA ALA A 134 -12.62 -1.17 -0.06
C ALA A 134 -13.53 -0.73 1.09
N HIS A 135 -13.91 0.55 1.12
CA HIS A 135 -14.83 1.05 2.14
C HIS A 135 -16.21 0.42 2.02
N ALA A 136 -16.74 0.28 0.80
CA ALA A 136 -18.04 -0.37 0.57
C ALA A 136 -18.05 -1.86 0.99
N ALA A 137 -16.89 -2.53 0.96
CA ALA A 137 -16.72 -3.90 1.40
C ALA A 137 -16.40 -4.04 2.89
N THR A 138 -16.15 -2.94 3.61
CA THR A 138 -15.77 -2.97 5.03
C THR A 138 -17.01 -3.02 5.92
N SER A 139 -17.08 -4.03 6.78
CA SER A 139 -18.21 -4.32 7.65
C SER A 139 -17.93 -4.10 9.14
N SER A 140 -16.66 -4.05 9.54
CA SER A 140 -16.24 -3.74 10.90
C SER A 140 -16.78 -2.38 11.32
N ILE A 141 -17.21 -2.30 12.58
CA ILE A 141 -17.58 -1.03 13.21
C ILE A 141 -16.29 -0.30 13.52
N GLY A 142 -16.22 0.99 13.15
CA GLY A 142 -15.03 1.80 13.38
C GLY A 142 -14.90 2.92 12.35
N SER A 143 -13.75 3.58 12.38
CA SER A 143 -13.32 4.51 11.36
C SER A 143 -11.81 4.53 11.24
N ALA A 144 -11.31 4.96 10.08
CA ALA A 144 -9.90 5.11 9.84
C ALA A 144 -9.60 6.25 8.86
N THR A 145 -8.42 6.84 8.99
CA THR A 145 -7.78 7.58 7.90
C THR A 145 -7.17 6.58 6.93
N VAL A 146 -6.96 6.96 5.67
CA VAL A 146 -6.40 6.06 4.66
C VAL A 146 -5.63 6.83 3.59
N LEU A 147 -4.48 6.29 3.20
CA LEU A 147 -3.75 6.71 2.01
C LEU A 147 -3.43 5.51 1.15
N VAL A 148 -3.86 5.57 -0.12
CA VAL A 148 -3.57 4.58 -1.15
C VAL A 148 -2.68 5.23 -2.20
N SER A 149 -1.57 4.58 -2.55
CA SER A 149 -0.71 4.98 -3.65
C SER A 149 -0.59 3.87 -4.68
N VAL A 150 -0.58 4.26 -5.95
CA VAL A 150 -0.45 3.37 -7.10
C VAL A 150 0.66 3.89 -8.00
N PHE A 151 1.75 3.14 -8.15
CA PHE A 151 2.89 3.47 -8.99
C PHE A 151 2.89 2.58 -10.23
N LYS A 152 2.77 3.19 -11.41
CA LYS A 152 2.79 2.45 -12.68
C LYS A 152 3.34 3.30 -13.80
N ASN A 153 4.22 2.73 -14.62
CA ASN A 153 4.79 3.41 -15.79
C ASN A 153 5.45 4.77 -15.48
N GLY A 154 6.07 4.89 -14.31
CA GLY A 154 6.67 6.14 -13.84
C GLY A 154 5.69 7.18 -13.31
N ILE A 155 4.46 6.80 -13.03
CA ILE A 155 3.44 7.71 -12.50
C ILE A 155 3.02 7.18 -11.14
N LEU A 156 3.21 7.99 -10.10
CA LEU A 156 2.67 7.75 -8.77
C LEU A 156 1.34 8.50 -8.64
N LYS A 157 0.24 7.76 -8.60
CA LYS A 157 -1.08 8.27 -8.22
C LYS A 157 -1.27 8.06 -6.71
N ILE A 158 -1.89 9.02 -6.04
CA ILE A 158 -2.08 8.99 -4.58
C ILE A 158 -3.51 9.40 -4.32
N GLY A 159 -4.23 8.69 -3.46
CA GLY A 159 -5.53 9.08 -2.92
C GLY A 159 -5.45 9.07 -1.39
N SER A 160 -5.93 10.13 -0.73
CA SER A 160 -5.90 10.22 0.74
C SER A 160 -7.22 10.75 1.30
N VAL A 161 -7.67 10.16 2.40
CA VAL A 161 -8.72 10.65 3.30
C VAL A 161 -8.13 10.72 4.70
N GLY A 162 -8.08 11.91 5.28
CA GLY A 162 -7.48 12.14 6.60
C GLY A 162 -6.04 12.67 6.51
N ASP A 163 -5.25 12.32 7.51
CA ASP A 163 -3.94 12.91 7.81
C ASP A 163 -2.74 11.97 7.57
N CYS A 164 -2.99 10.78 7.01
CA CYS A 164 -1.94 9.93 6.46
C CYS A 164 -1.05 10.71 5.47
N GLY A 165 0.27 10.53 5.58
CA GLY A 165 1.26 11.32 4.86
C GLY A 165 2.04 10.55 3.80
N LEU A 166 2.31 11.19 2.65
CA LEU A 166 3.28 10.71 1.66
C LEU A 166 4.20 11.85 1.24
N ARG A 167 5.50 11.58 1.22
CA ARG A 167 6.54 12.50 0.72
C ARG A 167 7.38 11.83 -0.36
N VAL A 168 7.77 12.61 -1.36
CA VAL A 168 8.72 12.17 -2.39
C VAL A 168 9.99 12.99 -2.27
N ILE A 169 11.12 12.29 -2.15
CA ILE A 169 12.45 12.89 -2.03
C ILE A 169 13.29 12.49 -3.24
N ARG A 170 13.87 13.47 -3.95
CA ARG A 170 14.77 13.25 -5.09
C ARG A 170 15.98 14.15 -4.93
N LYS A 171 17.20 13.58 -5.08
CA LYS A 171 18.48 14.31 -4.93
C LYS A 171 18.58 15.11 -3.61
N GLY A 172 18.10 14.52 -2.51
CA GLY A 172 18.12 15.14 -1.19
C GLY A 172 17.10 16.25 -0.96
N GLN A 173 16.15 16.47 -1.88
CA GLN A 173 15.11 17.50 -1.76
C GLN A 173 13.72 16.89 -1.78
N MET A 174 12.82 17.41 -0.96
CA MET A 174 11.40 17.05 -0.97
C MET A 174 10.73 17.70 -2.18
N ILE A 175 10.40 16.91 -3.19
CA ILE A 175 9.77 17.38 -4.43
C ILE A 175 8.25 17.31 -4.39
N PHE A 176 7.70 16.56 -3.44
CA PHE A 176 6.26 16.44 -3.21
C PHE A 176 5.97 16.06 -1.75
N SER A 177 4.87 16.59 -1.21
CA SER A 177 4.29 16.19 0.07
C SER A 177 2.77 16.29 -0.02
N THR A 178 2.06 15.31 0.54
CA THR A 178 0.64 15.49 0.87
C THR A 178 0.49 16.50 2.02
N PHE A 179 -0.73 16.97 2.21
CA PHE A 179 -1.15 17.75 3.38
C PHE A 179 -2.34 17.03 4.06
N PRO A 180 -2.48 17.15 5.39
CA PRO A 180 -3.54 16.47 6.12
C PRO A 180 -4.92 17.06 5.82
N LEU A 181 -5.95 16.21 5.88
CA LEU A 181 -7.36 16.59 5.78
C LEU A 181 -8.02 16.44 7.14
N GLU A 182 -8.44 17.56 7.71
CA GLU A 182 -8.94 17.65 9.07
C GLU A 182 -10.16 18.58 9.12
N HIS A 183 -11.09 18.30 10.04
CA HIS A 183 -12.18 19.22 10.39
C HIS A 183 -11.65 20.37 11.26
N TYR A 184 -10.77 20.02 12.18
CA TYR A 184 -10.02 20.88 13.10
C TYR A 184 -8.84 20.07 13.65
N PHE A 185 -7.96 20.72 14.41
CA PHE A 185 -6.75 20.10 14.95
C PHE A 185 -7.04 18.76 15.64
N ASP A 186 -6.32 17.72 15.22
CA ASP A 186 -6.40 16.34 15.75
C ASP A 186 -7.78 15.66 15.51
N CYS A 187 -8.54 16.16 14.52
CA CYS A 187 -9.80 15.57 14.07
C CYS A 187 -9.76 15.35 12.55
N PRO A 188 -9.09 14.28 12.08
CA PRO A 188 -8.93 14.02 10.66
C PRO A 188 -10.25 13.61 10.00
N TYR A 189 -10.31 13.88 8.70
CA TYR A 189 -11.28 13.24 7.82
C TYR A 189 -11.09 11.72 7.90
N GLN A 190 -12.19 10.98 7.92
CA GLN A 190 -12.14 9.54 8.13
C GLN A 190 -13.27 8.82 7.41
N LEU A 191 -12.96 7.64 6.89
CA LEU A 191 -13.98 6.70 6.43
C LEU A 191 -14.52 5.97 7.66
N SER A 192 -15.83 5.78 7.74
CA SER A 192 -16.47 5.19 8.92
C SER A 192 -17.54 4.18 8.54
N SER A 193 -17.86 3.29 9.47
CA SER A 193 -19.07 2.47 9.43
C SER A 193 -20.35 3.29 9.64
N GLU A 194 -20.24 4.51 10.18
CA GLU A 194 -21.37 5.42 10.39
C GLU A 194 -21.71 6.22 9.12
N SER A 195 -23.01 6.41 8.84
CA SER A 195 -23.52 7.00 7.59
C SER A 195 -23.33 8.51 7.43
N VAL A 196 -22.88 9.22 8.47
CA VAL A 196 -22.72 10.69 8.49
C VAL A 196 -21.24 11.05 8.56
N THR A 197 -20.43 10.53 7.65
CA THR A 197 -18.98 10.74 7.64
C THR A 197 -18.44 10.96 6.23
N GLN A 198 -17.13 11.18 6.10
CA GLN A 198 -16.49 11.35 4.81
C GLN A 198 -16.59 10.07 3.99
N THR A 199 -16.53 10.26 2.68
CA THR A 199 -16.57 9.18 1.69
C THR A 199 -15.35 9.27 0.78
N TYR A 200 -15.22 8.31 -0.12
CA TYR A 200 -14.22 8.35 -1.18
C TYR A 200 -14.28 9.62 -2.06
N LEU A 201 -15.41 10.34 -2.09
CA LEU A 201 -15.54 11.59 -2.84
C LEU A 201 -14.72 12.73 -2.22
N ASP A 202 -14.50 12.67 -0.91
CA ASP A 202 -13.69 13.63 -0.16
C ASP A 202 -12.19 13.35 -0.27
N ALA A 203 -11.81 12.22 -0.87
CA ALA A 203 -10.42 11.86 -1.05
C ALA A 203 -9.72 12.85 -2.00
N ILE A 204 -8.62 13.47 -1.56
CA ILE A 204 -7.77 14.23 -2.48
C ILE A 204 -6.90 13.26 -3.27
N VAL A 205 -6.82 13.49 -4.57
CA VAL A 205 -6.04 12.67 -5.49
C VAL A 205 -4.91 13.49 -6.10
N TRP A 206 -3.69 12.96 -6.03
CA TRP A 206 -2.51 13.56 -6.65
C TRP A 206 -1.91 12.64 -7.71
N LYS A 207 -1.14 13.24 -8.60
CA LYS A 207 -0.35 12.56 -9.63
C LYS A 207 1.05 13.15 -9.66
N VAL A 208 2.05 12.33 -9.38
CA VAL A 208 3.48 12.69 -9.45
C VAL A 208 4.12 11.90 -10.58
N ILE A 209 4.77 12.60 -11.51
CA ILE A 209 5.40 11.99 -12.69
C ILE A 209 6.91 11.87 -12.45
N TYR A 210 7.43 10.67 -12.64
CA TYR A 210 8.85 10.35 -12.65
C TYR A 210 9.34 10.34 -14.10
N GLY A 211 10.20 11.31 -14.40
CA GLY A 211 10.85 11.56 -15.69
C GLY A 211 12.06 12.47 -15.50
#